data_AF-A0A178ZKK5-F1
#
_entry.id   AF-A0A178ZKK5-F1
#
_cell.length_a   1.000
_cell.length_b   1.000
_cell.length_c   1.000
_cell.angle_alpha   90.00
_cell.angle_beta   90.00
_cell.angle_gamma   90.00
#
_symmetry.space_group_name_H-M   'P 1'
#
loop_
_entity.id
_entity.type
_entity.pdbx_description
1 polymer ?
#
loop_
_entity_poly.entity_id
_entity_poly.type
_entity_poly.pdbx_seq_one_letter_code
_entity_poly.pdbx_strand_id
1 'polypeptide(L)'
;MFAAKRLGKELVKVKFHMLPNPTTPRHTCHNLLDKPRDVLPAQQKLPPGIELVKADDFREWLVDIQVLDANPLYMNQVFRLSFLFSDSYPIEAPEVVFIKVSPSATDPAKPQQQQSQSQSQSPTPFPGRPIPIHPHIYSNGIICLDLLGSVGWSPVQSVESVCMSLQSMLTGNTKNQRPPGDEQFCQSMGVRGPDGWSGYRGGGRGRGLRDVRFAYDDDSV
;
A
#
# COMPACT_ATOMS: atom_id res chain seq x y z
N MET A 1 -5.04 -16.13 -17.01
CA MET A 1 -4.01 -17.02 -16.43
C MET A 1 -2.67 -16.33 -16.14
N PHE A 2 -2.24 -15.33 -16.91
CA PHE A 2 -0.93 -14.67 -16.69
C PHE A 2 -0.89 -13.77 -15.44
N ALA A 3 -1.96 -12.99 -15.19
CA ALA A 3 -2.09 -12.15 -13.98
C ALA A 3 -1.93 -12.98 -12.69
N ALA A 4 -2.74 -14.02 -12.52
CA ALA A 4 -2.69 -14.90 -11.35
C ALA A 4 -1.34 -15.62 -11.19
N LYS A 5 -0.68 -16.03 -12.29
CA LYS A 5 0.67 -16.61 -12.20
C LYS A 5 1.70 -15.60 -11.73
N ARG A 6 1.61 -14.35 -12.17
CA ARG A 6 2.53 -13.28 -11.75
C ARG A 6 2.28 -12.86 -10.31
N LEU A 7 1.03 -12.58 -9.95
CA LEU A 7 0.63 -12.24 -8.58
C LEU A 7 0.90 -13.40 -7.62
N GLY A 8 0.77 -14.65 -8.07
CA GLY A 8 1.21 -15.83 -7.32
C GLY A 8 2.72 -15.82 -7.05
N LYS A 9 3.55 -15.51 -8.05
CA LYS A 9 5.01 -15.36 -7.86
C LYS A 9 5.34 -14.20 -6.92
N GLU A 10 4.63 -13.09 -7.04
CA GLU A 10 4.81 -11.90 -6.20
C GLU A 10 4.35 -12.17 -4.76
N LEU A 11 3.22 -12.85 -4.56
CA LEU A 11 2.75 -13.27 -3.25
C LEU A 11 3.70 -14.27 -2.61
N VAL A 12 4.22 -15.24 -3.36
CA VAL A 12 5.24 -16.17 -2.87
C VAL A 12 6.50 -15.41 -2.49
N LYS A 13 6.93 -14.43 -3.29
CA LYS A 13 8.06 -13.55 -2.96
C LYS A 13 7.78 -12.82 -1.65
N VAL A 14 6.66 -12.11 -1.52
CA VAL A 14 6.33 -11.33 -0.31
C VAL A 14 6.13 -12.22 0.92
N LYS A 15 5.46 -13.38 0.80
CA LYS A 15 5.31 -14.36 1.90
C LYS A 15 6.63 -15.00 2.32
N PHE A 16 7.53 -15.33 1.38
CA PHE A 16 8.87 -15.84 1.73
C PHE A 16 9.67 -14.81 2.55
N HIS A 17 9.47 -13.52 2.29
CA HIS A 17 10.09 -12.44 3.07
C HIS A 17 9.43 -12.19 4.44
N MET A 18 8.21 -12.69 4.65
CA MET A 18 7.44 -12.59 5.90
C MET A 18 7.65 -13.76 6.87
N LEU A 19 8.24 -14.87 6.42
CA LEU A 19 8.50 -16.00 7.31
C LEU A 19 9.59 -15.62 8.33
N PRO A 20 9.36 -15.82 9.64
CA PRO A 20 10.42 -15.67 10.62
C PRO A 20 11.54 -16.65 10.26
N ASN A 21 12.77 -16.13 10.17
CA ASN A 21 13.96 -16.94 9.92
C ASN A 21 13.96 -18.08 10.95
N PRO A 22 14.15 -19.37 10.57
CA PRO A 22 14.37 -20.40 11.55
C PRO A 22 15.58 -19.97 12.39
N THR A 23 15.34 -19.73 13.67
CA THR A 23 16.37 -19.41 14.65
C THR A 23 17.41 -20.52 14.62
N THR A 24 18.55 -20.25 14.00
CA THR A 24 19.72 -21.12 14.07
C THR A 24 20.15 -21.22 15.54
N PRO A 25 20.17 -22.40 16.16
CA PRO A 25 20.68 -22.53 17.51
C PRO A 25 22.19 -22.27 17.48
N ARG A 26 22.63 -21.24 18.21
CA ARG A 26 24.04 -21.03 18.54
C ARG A 26 24.48 -22.18 19.45
N HIS A 27 25.19 -23.15 18.90
CA HIS A 27 26.11 -23.98 19.69
C HIS A 27 27.53 -23.70 19.22
N THR A 28 28.30 -23.18 20.17
CA THR A 28 29.75 -22.98 20.16
C THR A 28 30.47 -24.31 19.91
N CYS A 29 31.48 -24.34 19.02
CA CYS A 29 32.68 -25.18 19.17
C CYS A 29 33.78 -24.77 18.17
N HIS A 30 35.02 -24.97 18.61
CA HIS A 30 36.31 -24.49 18.14
C HIS A 30 36.79 -24.97 16.75
N ASN A 31 37.66 -24.14 16.17
CA ASN A 31 38.76 -24.41 15.22
C ASN A 31 38.50 -24.52 13.70
N LEU A 32 39.26 -23.67 12.99
CA LEU A 32 40.00 -23.85 11.73
C LEU A 32 39.62 -22.86 10.63
N LEU A 33 40.66 -22.23 10.05
CA LEU A 33 40.58 -21.23 9.00
C LEU A 33 39.75 -21.71 7.80
N ASP A 34 38.69 -20.98 7.46
CA ASP A 34 38.39 -20.69 6.06
C ASP A 34 37.51 -19.43 5.92
N LYS A 35 37.70 -18.75 4.79
CA LYS A 35 37.21 -17.41 4.40
C LYS A 35 35.77 -17.07 4.82
N PRO A 36 35.45 -15.82 5.22
CA PRO A 36 34.11 -15.29 5.02
C PRO A 36 34.05 -14.52 3.69
N ARG A 37 33.88 -15.25 2.59
CA ARG A 37 33.22 -14.74 1.37
C ARG A 37 31.80 -15.30 1.30
N ASP A 38 31.07 -15.21 2.41
CA ASP A 38 29.64 -15.51 2.46
C ASP A 38 28.90 -14.29 3.00
N VAL A 39 28.92 -13.23 2.19
CA VAL A 39 27.81 -12.27 2.22
C VAL A 39 26.67 -13.02 1.53
N LEU A 40 25.91 -13.80 2.30
CA LEU A 40 24.62 -14.32 1.86
C LEU A 40 23.87 -13.14 1.22
N PRO A 41 23.28 -13.28 0.01
CA PRO A 41 22.49 -12.20 -0.56
C PRO A 41 21.46 -11.82 0.49
N ALA A 42 21.50 -10.56 0.95
CA ALA A 42 20.63 -10.06 1.99
C ALA A 42 19.22 -10.57 1.67
N GLN A 43 18.67 -11.44 2.53
CA GLN A 43 17.28 -11.86 2.44
C GLN A 43 16.49 -10.56 2.36
N GLN A 44 15.97 -10.25 1.17
CA GLN A 44 15.56 -8.91 0.78
C GLN A 44 14.18 -8.65 1.39
N LYS A 45 14.15 -8.56 2.72
CA LYS A 45 12.97 -8.23 3.51
C LYS A 45 12.31 -7.02 2.89
N LEU A 46 10.97 -6.98 2.91
CA LEU A 46 10.25 -5.76 2.56
C LEU A 46 10.93 -4.56 3.25
N PRO A 47 11.06 -3.42 2.56
CA PRO A 47 11.67 -2.25 3.16
C PRO A 47 10.99 -1.95 4.49
N PRO A 48 11.75 -1.52 5.50
CA PRO A 48 11.20 -1.30 6.82
C PRO A 48 10.03 -0.30 6.73
N GLY A 49 8.97 -0.54 7.51
CA GLY A 49 7.74 0.25 7.46
C GLY A 49 6.75 -0.16 6.37
N ILE A 50 7.01 -1.20 5.57
CA ILE A 50 6.02 -1.76 4.63
C ILE A 50 5.59 -3.16 5.11
N GLU A 51 4.30 -3.36 5.32
CA GLU A 51 3.73 -4.61 5.83
C GLU A 51 2.51 -5.04 5.00
N LEU A 52 2.51 -6.28 4.48
CA LEU A 52 1.36 -6.85 3.78
C LEU A 52 0.32 -7.34 4.80
N VAL A 53 -0.86 -6.72 4.81
CA VAL A 53 -1.96 -7.04 5.74
C VAL A 53 -2.86 -8.13 5.19
N LYS A 54 -3.23 -8.01 3.91
CA LYS A 54 -4.16 -8.91 3.24
C LYS A 54 -3.69 -9.14 1.81
N ALA A 55 -3.61 -10.40 1.41
CA ALA A 55 -3.34 -10.79 0.03
C ALA A 55 -3.88 -12.19 -0.28
N ASP A 56 -5.03 -12.50 0.30
CA ASP A 56 -5.67 -13.82 0.16
C ASP A 56 -6.17 -14.06 -1.27
N ASP A 57 -6.53 -12.97 -1.96
CA ASP A 57 -7.02 -12.98 -3.33
C ASP A 57 -6.03 -12.30 -4.28
N PHE A 58 -6.08 -12.63 -5.57
CA PHE A 58 -5.30 -11.95 -6.62
C PHE A 58 -5.94 -10.65 -7.13
N ARG A 59 -6.99 -10.16 -6.46
CA ARG A 59 -7.76 -8.97 -6.88
C ARG A 59 -7.46 -7.77 -6.01
N GLU A 60 -7.55 -7.91 -4.68
CA GLU A 60 -7.35 -6.80 -3.75
C GLU A 60 -6.30 -7.17 -2.71
N TRP A 61 -5.21 -6.40 -2.66
CA TRP A 61 -4.19 -6.50 -1.61
C TRP A 61 -4.20 -5.26 -0.73
N LEU A 62 -4.05 -5.46 0.58
CA LEU A 62 -3.93 -4.39 1.55
C LEU A 62 -2.51 -4.36 2.10
N VAL A 63 -1.87 -3.20 2.00
CA VAL A 63 -0.48 -2.99 2.43
C VAL A 63 -0.46 -1.81 3.38
N ASP A 64 0.16 -1.98 4.52
CA ASP A 64 0.43 -0.91 5.47
C ASP A 64 1.79 -0.28 5.17
N ILE A 65 1.85 1.04 5.21
CA ILE A 65 3.04 1.84 4.96
C ILE A 65 3.27 2.83 6.10
N GLN A 66 4.50 2.90 6.59
CA GLN A 66 4.96 3.79 7.64
C GLN A 66 6.18 4.58 7.13
N VAL A 67 6.17 5.88 7.40
CA VAL A 67 7.32 6.75 7.17
C VAL A 67 8.28 6.56 8.34
N LEU A 68 9.50 6.08 8.07
CA LEU A 68 10.49 5.79 9.10
C LEU A 68 11.33 7.00 9.49
N ASP A 69 11.39 7.99 8.62
CA ASP A 69 12.16 9.20 8.86
C ASP A 69 11.46 10.09 9.89
N ALA A 70 12.23 11.00 10.49
CA ALA A 70 11.72 12.01 11.42
C ALA A 70 10.92 13.12 10.69
N ASN A 71 10.03 12.76 9.78
CA ASN A 71 9.07 13.69 9.20
C ASN A 71 7.94 13.91 10.22
N PRO A 72 7.82 15.10 10.82
CA PRO A 72 6.82 15.37 11.85
C PRO A 72 5.38 15.25 11.34
N LEU A 73 5.15 15.32 10.02
CA LEU A 73 3.82 15.21 9.44
C LEU A 73 3.24 13.79 9.52
N TYR A 74 4.09 12.77 9.51
CA TYR A 74 3.69 11.36 9.41
C TYR A 74 4.30 10.48 10.50
N MET A 75 5.02 11.08 11.46
CA MET A 75 5.69 10.37 12.54
C MET A 75 4.71 9.49 13.32
N ASN A 76 5.07 8.22 13.52
CA ASN A 76 4.25 7.21 14.22
C ASN A 76 2.87 6.94 13.59
N GLN A 77 2.63 7.39 12.35
CA GLN A 77 1.41 7.07 11.63
C GLN A 77 1.66 5.92 10.67
N VAL A 78 0.69 5.02 10.59
CA VAL A 78 0.67 3.94 9.61
C VAL A 78 -0.54 4.14 8.71
N PHE A 79 -0.31 4.17 7.42
CA PHE A 79 -1.33 4.34 6.40
C PHE A 79 -1.60 3.00 5.74
N ARG A 80 -2.84 2.80 5.27
CA ARG A 80 -3.19 1.58 4.54
C ARG A 80 -3.43 1.90 3.07
N LEU A 81 -2.75 1.17 2.22
CA LEU A 81 -2.90 1.16 0.77
C LEU A 81 -3.76 -0.04 0.37
N SER A 82 -4.64 0.19 -0.59
CA SER A 82 -5.38 -0.85 -1.29
C SER A 82 -4.90 -0.91 -2.73
N PHE A 83 -4.36 -2.06 -3.12
CA PHE A 83 -4.01 -2.39 -4.49
C PHE A 83 -5.13 -3.22 -5.09
N LEU A 84 -5.76 -2.72 -6.16
CA LEU A 84 -6.75 -3.45 -6.92
C LEU A 84 -6.17 -3.82 -8.29
N PHE A 85 -5.99 -5.11 -8.53
CA PHE A 85 -5.44 -5.65 -9.76
C PHE A 85 -6.55 -5.93 -10.77
N SER A 86 -6.38 -5.43 -11.99
CA SER A 86 -7.25 -5.76 -13.12
C SER A 86 -6.91 -7.13 -13.70
N ASP A 87 -7.82 -7.69 -14.49
CA ASP A 87 -7.58 -8.95 -15.21
C ASP A 87 -6.45 -8.81 -16.27
N SER A 88 -6.14 -7.58 -16.70
CA SER A 88 -5.05 -7.22 -17.62
C SER A 88 -3.71 -6.98 -16.92
N TYR A 89 -3.65 -7.03 -15.60
CA TYR A 89 -2.38 -6.92 -14.87
C TYR A 89 -1.41 -8.04 -15.33
N PRO A 90 -0.12 -7.76 -15.59
CA PRO A 90 0.66 -6.54 -15.29
C PRO A 90 0.76 -5.51 -16.40
N ILE A 91 0.10 -5.75 -17.55
CA ILE A 91 0.15 -4.83 -18.68
C ILE A 91 -0.49 -3.50 -18.28
N GLU A 92 -1.62 -3.59 -17.57
CA GLU A 92 -2.26 -2.43 -16.96
C GLU A 92 -1.82 -2.26 -15.50
N ALA A 93 -1.66 -1.02 -15.09
CA ALA A 93 -1.38 -0.65 -13.71
C ALA A 93 -2.51 -1.10 -12.77
N PRO A 94 -2.18 -1.52 -11.53
CA PRO A 94 -3.18 -1.69 -10.50
C PRO A 94 -3.71 -0.32 -10.06
N GLU A 95 -4.96 -0.28 -9.62
CA GLU A 95 -5.46 0.91 -8.91
C GLU A 95 -4.88 0.91 -7.51
N VAL A 96 -4.20 1.99 -7.13
CA VAL A 96 -3.59 2.13 -5.81
C VAL A 96 -4.19 3.35 -5.13
N VAL A 97 -4.83 3.13 -3.99
CA VAL A 97 -5.46 4.19 -3.21
C VAL A 97 -5.17 4.01 -1.73
N PHE A 98 -5.06 5.13 -1.01
CA PHE A 98 -5.08 5.11 0.45
C PHE A 98 -6.50 4.87 0.96
N ILE A 99 -6.67 3.99 1.93
CA ILE A 99 -7.97 3.73 2.55
C ILE A 99 -7.97 4.20 4.00
N LYS A 100 -9.07 4.84 4.39
CA LYS A 100 -9.31 5.19 5.79
C LYS A 100 -9.80 3.94 6.53
N VAL A 101 -9.04 3.51 7.54
CA VAL A 101 -9.45 2.42 8.44
C VAL A 101 -9.92 3.02 9.75
N SER A 102 -11.19 2.81 10.09
CA SER A 102 -11.73 3.23 11.39
C SER A 102 -11.15 2.37 12.52
N PRO A 103 -10.90 2.94 13.71
CA PRO A 103 -10.28 2.24 14.85
C PRO A 103 -11.10 1.06 15.43
N SER A 104 -12.34 0.86 14.96
CA SER A 104 -13.22 -0.25 15.35
C SER A 104 -13.24 -1.42 14.36
N ALA A 105 -12.53 -1.33 13.23
CA ALA A 105 -12.50 -2.41 12.27
C ALA A 105 -11.65 -3.55 12.84
N THR A 106 -12.31 -4.60 13.32
CA THR A 106 -11.71 -5.87 13.72
C THR A 106 -10.64 -6.29 12.72
N ASP A 107 -9.39 -6.33 13.17
CA ASP A 107 -8.26 -6.75 12.35
C ASP A 107 -8.49 -8.21 11.92
N PRO A 108 -8.63 -8.52 10.62
CA PRO A 108 -8.94 -9.89 10.17
C PRO A 108 -7.84 -10.90 10.50
N ALA A 109 -6.67 -10.44 10.95
CA ALA A 109 -5.49 -11.25 11.23
C ALA A 109 -5.32 -11.71 12.70
N LYS A 110 -6.19 -11.30 13.65
CA LYS A 110 -6.06 -11.72 15.06
C LYS A 110 -7.36 -12.27 15.65
N PRO A 111 -7.41 -13.55 16.08
CA PRO A 111 -8.55 -14.10 16.80
C PRO A 111 -8.79 -13.32 18.09
N GLN A 112 -9.99 -12.76 18.22
CA GLN A 112 -10.47 -12.04 19.40
C GLN A 112 -10.76 -13.02 20.53
N GLN A 113 -10.08 -12.88 21.67
CA GLN A 113 -10.60 -13.37 22.95
C GLN A 113 -11.64 -12.36 23.45
N GLN A 114 -12.85 -12.87 23.67
CA GLN A 114 -14.05 -12.15 24.00
C GLN A 114 -14.05 -11.77 25.48
N GLN A 115 -14.15 -10.48 25.82
CA GLN A 115 -14.66 -10.06 27.12
C GLN A 115 -15.29 -8.66 27.06
N SER A 116 -16.55 -8.64 27.48
CA SER A 116 -17.47 -7.52 27.60
C SER A 116 -17.36 -6.82 28.96
N GLN A 117 -17.35 -5.48 29.00
CA GLN A 117 -18.20 -4.59 29.85
C GLN A 117 -17.64 -3.15 30.02
N SER A 118 -18.53 -2.19 29.75
CA SER A 118 -18.69 -0.79 30.21
C SER A 118 -17.56 0.08 30.83
N GLN A 119 -17.49 1.32 30.32
CA GLN A 119 -17.10 2.59 30.95
C GLN A 119 -15.69 2.76 31.55
N SER A 120 -14.76 3.16 30.70
CA SER A 120 -13.66 4.14 30.90
C SER A 120 -12.77 4.02 29.66
N GLN A 121 -12.05 5.09 29.27
CA GLN A 121 -11.26 5.17 28.03
C GLN A 121 -10.34 3.94 27.85
N SER A 122 -10.83 2.92 27.16
CA SER A 122 -10.04 1.75 26.80
C SER A 122 -9.17 2.14 25.61
N PRO A 123 -7.84 1.88 25.62
CA PRO A 123 -7.03 2.10 24.45
C PRO A 123 -7.58 1.18 23.35
N THR A 124 -8.18 1.76 22.31
CA THR A 124 -8.54 1.00 21.12
C THR A 124 -7.27 0.27 20.67
N PRO A 125 -7.26 -1.08 20.58
CA PRO A 125 -6.03 -1.82 20.29
C PRO A 125 -5.40 -1.45 18.95
N PHE A 126 -6.20 -0.85 18.06
CA PHE A 126 -5.77 -0.38 16.75
C PHE A 126 -6.06 1.12 16.63
N PRO A 127 -5.02 1.97 16.55
CA PRO A 127 -5.21 3.34 16.10
C PRO A 127 -5.75 3.27 14.66
N GLY A 128 -6.86 3.98 14.40
CA GLY A 128 -7.39 4.08 13.04
C GLY A 128 -6.32 4.60 12.08
N ARG A 129 -6.41 4.21 10.81
CA ARG A 129 -5.45 4.59 9.78
C ARG A 129 -6.07 5.69 8.93
N PRO A 130 -5.68 6.97 9.10
CA PRO A 130 -6.18 8.05 8.27
C PRO A 130 -5.58 7.98 6.86
N ILE A 131 -6.03 8.87 5.96
CA ILE A 131 -5.39 9.09 4.67
C ILE A 131 -4.35 10.21 4.86
N PRO A 132 -3.08 10.02 4.45
CA PRO A 132 -2.06 11.04 4.60
C PRO A 132 -2.45 12.31 3.83
N ILE A 133 -2.25 13.47 4.46
CA ILE A 133 -2.42 14.76 3.79
C ILE A 133 -1.14 15.05 3.03
N HIS A 134 -1.22 15.14 1.71
CA HIS A 134 -0.07 15.32 0.84
C HIS A 134 -0.49 16.08 -0.43
N PRO A 135 0.38 16.92 -1.03
CA PRO A 135 0.07 17.65 -2.25
C PRO A 135 -0.34 16.79 -3.45
N HIS A 136 -0.04 15.48 -3.41
CA HIS A 136 -0.38 14.50 -4.43
C HIS A 136 -1.42 13.45 -3.99
N ILE A 137 -2.06 13.62 -2.82
CA ILE A 137 -3.01 12.65 -2.27
C ILE A 137 -4.33 13.33 -1.94
N TYR A 138 -5.38 12.90 -2.61
CA TYR A 138 -6.75 13.38 -2.41
C TYR A 138 -7.37 12.85 -1.12
N SER A 139 -8.40 13.53 -0.62
CA SER A 139 -9.10 13.17 0.62
C SER A 139 -9.85 11.84 0.54
N ASN A 140 -10.21 11.39 -0.66
CA ASN A 140 -10.74 10.04 -0.93
C ASN A 140 -9.64 8.97 -1.09
N GLY A 141 -8.36 9.37 -0.99
CA GLY A 141 -7.21 8.47 -1.02
C GLY A 141 -6.61 8.21 -2.40
N ILE A 142 -7.17 8.82 -3.45
CA ILE A 142 -6.59 8.77 -4.79
C ILE A 142 -5.23 9.48 -4.79
N ILE A 143 -4.28 8.94 -5.55
CA ILE A 143 -2.91 9.44 -5.69
C ILE A 143 -2.75 9.98 -7.11
N CYS A 144 -2.41 11.26 -7.27
CA CYS A 144 -2.02 11.81 -8.59
C CYS A 144 -0.50 11.66 -8.76
N LEU A 145 -0.09 10.51 -9.28
CA LEU A 145 1.31 10.20 -9.55
C LEU A 145 1.44 9.46 -10.89
N ASP A 146 2.32 9.97 -11.75
CA ASP A 146 2.55 9.43 -13.10
C ASP A 146 3.00 7.96 -13.09
N LEU A 147 3.65 7.52 -12.00
CA LEU A 147 4.07 6.13 -11.78
C LEU A 147 2.92 5.12 -11.92
N LEU A 148 1.70 5.54 -11.60
CA LEU A 148 0.48 4.73 -11.67
C LEU A 148 -0.35 5.04 -12.93
N GLY A 149 0.04 6.08 -13.68
CA GLY A 149 -0.58 6.47 -14.94
C GLY A 149 -0.13 5.61 -16.11
N SER A 150 -0.79 5.80 -17.26
CA SER A 150 -0.50 5.06 -18.50
C SER A 150 0.92 5.31 -19.05
N VAL A 151 1.54 6.44 -18.70
CA VAL A 151 2.85 6.86 -19.19
C VAL A 151 4.00 6.38 -18.29
N GLY A 152 3.81 6.39 -16.97
CA GLY A 152 4.86 6.02 -16.01
C GLY A 152 4.80 4.57 -15.51
N TRP A 153 3.67 3.87 -15.70
CA TRP A 153 3.58 2.46 -15.35
C TRP A 153 4.40 1.60 -16.31
N SER A 154 5.13 0.64 -15.75
CA SER A 154 5.81 -0.39 -16.53
C SER A 154 5.49 -1.76 -15.95
N PRO A 155 5.20 -2.77 -16.79
CA PRO A 155 5.05 -4.15 -16.35
C PRO A 155 6.30 -4.73 -15.68
N VAL A 156 7.42 -4.01 -15.54
CA VAL A 156 8.53 -4.45 -14.69
C VAL A 156 8.32 -4.11 -13.21
N GLN A 157 7.45 -3.15 -12.91
CA GLN A 157 7.19 -2.69 -11.55
C GLN A 157 6.40 -3.72 -10.73
N SER A 158 6.64 -3.72 -9.43
CA SER A 158 6.00 -4.58 -8.43
C SER A 158 5.31 -3.74 -7.35
N VAL A 159 4.44 -4.36 -6.56
CA VAL A 159 3.84 -3.74 -5.37
C VAL A 159 4.93 -3.19 -4.45
N GLU A 160 6.04 -3.91 -4.30
CA GLU A 160 7.19 -3.49 -3.48
C GLU A 160 7.80 -2.19 -4.01
N SER A 161 8.07 -2.09 -5.31
CA SER A 161 8.67 -0.89 -5.90
C SER A 161 7.71 0.31 -5.81
N VAL A 162 6.41 0.09 -6.01
CA VAL A 162 5.38 1.13 -5.83
C VAL A 162 5.36 1.61 -4.38
N CYS A 163 5.36 0.70 -3.40
CA CYS A 163 5.37 1.07 -1.99
C CYS A 163 6.64 1.86 -1.61
N MET A 164 7.82 1.47 -2.12
CA MET A 164 9.06 2.23 -1.92
C MET A 164 8.97 3.65 -2.49
N SER A 165 8.44 3.80 -3.70
CA SER A 165 8.24 5.11 -4.32
C SER A 165 7.28 5.98 -3.52
N LEU A 166 6.18 5.41 -3.02
CA LEU A 166 5.22 6.12 -2.16
C LEU A 166 5.83 6.49 -0.80
N GLN A 167 6.64 5.61 -0.22
CA GLN A 167 7.34 5.89 1.04
C GLN A 167 8.28 7.09 0.85
N SER A 168 9.08 7.09 -0.21
CA SER A 168 10.00 8.18 -0.56
C SER A 168 9.25 9.49 -0.80
N MET A 169 8.12 9.45 -1.51
CA MET A 169 7.24 10.60 -1.73
C MET A 169 6.75 11.20 -0.39
N LEU A 170 6.27 10.35 0.53
CA LEU A 170 5.80 10.80 1.85
C LEU A 170 6.96 11.33 2.71
N THR A 171 8.12 10.67 2.71
CA THR A 171 9.32 11.13 3.42
C THR A 171 9.70 12.55 2.99
N GLY A 172 9.72 12.81 1.68
CA GLY A 172 10.12 14.10 1.11
C GLY A 172 9.12 15.25 1.33
N ASN A 173 7.94 14.98 1.89
CA ASN A 173 6.92 16.01 2.02
C ASN A 173 7.23 17.00 3.15
N THR A 174 7.17 18.28 2.81
CA THR A 174 7.33 19.40 3.75
C THR A 174 6.04 20.20 3.95
N LYS A 175 4.96 19.85 3.24
CA LYS A 175 3.71 20.62 3.20
C LYS A 175 2.51 19.77 3.61
N ASN A 176 1.82 20.19 4.68
CA ASN A 176 0.59 19.55 5.12
C ASN A 176 -0.64 20.09 4.38
N GLN A 177 -0.67 19.94 3.06
CA GLN A 177 -1.76 20.45 2.21
C GLN A 177 -2.26 19.38 1.23
N ARG A 178 -3.50 19.52 0.78
CA ARG A 178 -4.12 18.68 -0.26
C ARG A 178 -3.82 19.22 -1.66
N PRO A 179 -4.01 18.41 -2.73
CA PRO A 179 -3.96 18.89 -4.09
C PRO A 179 -4.98 20.03 -4.32
N PRO A 180 -4.72 20.97 -5.25
CA PRO A 180 -5.70 21.97 -5.65
C PRO A 180 -6.94 21.29 -6.26
N GLY A 181 -8.12 21.75 -5.89
CA GLY A 181 -9.38 21.18 -6.38
C GLY A 181 -9.77 19.84 -5.72
N ASP A 182 -9.17 19.47 -4.58
CA ASP A 182 -9.45 18.20 -3.88
C ASP A 182 -10.95 17.91 -3.70
N GLU A 183 -11.71 18.88 -3.20
CA GLU A 183 -13.13 18.71 -2.91
C GLU A 183 -13.94 18.47 -4.20
N GLN A 184 -13.71 19.28 -5.24
CA GLN A 184 -14.39 19.16 -6.54
C GLN A 184 -14.05 17.82 -7.20
N PHE A 185 -12.79 17.41 -7.13
CA PHE A 185 -12.32 16.14 -7.64
C PHE A 185 -13.00 14.97 -6.93
N CYS A 186 -12.99 14.95 -5.60
CA CYS A 186 -13.60 13.89 -4.80
C CYS A 186 -15.10 13.79 -5.03
N GLN A 187 -15.80 14.94 -5.15
CA GLN A 187 -17.23 14.98 -5.50
C GLN A 187 -17.50 14.40 -6.89
N SER A 188 -16.63 14.68 -7.88
CA SER A 188 -16.79 14.19 -9.25
C SER A 188 -16.58 12.68 -9.39
N MET A 189 -15.77 12.08 -8.52
CA MET A 189 -15.44 10.65 -8.54
C MET A 189 -16.53 9.79 -7.88
N GLY A 190 -17.34 10.34 -6.98
CA GLY A 190 -18.33 9.57 -6.22
C GLY A 190 -17.68 8.63 -5.19
N VAL A 191 -18.39 7.56 -4.81
CA VAL A 191 -17.97 6.62 -3.76
C VAL A 191 -17.28 5.39 -4.37
N ARG A 192 -16.15 4.95 -3.77
CA ARG A 192 -15.46 3.71 -4.14
C ARG A 192 -16.41 2.52 -4.02
N GLY A 193 -16.64 1.79 -5.11
CA GLY A 193 -17.35 0.53 -5.11
C GLY A 193 -16.48 -0.65 -4.64
N PRO A 194 -17.05 -1.86 -4.51
CA PRO A 194 -16.30 -3.07 -4.17
C PRO A 194 -15.24 -3.41 -5.23
N ASP A 195 -15.49 -3.09 -6.49
CA ASP A 195 -14.58 -3.26 -7.62
C ASP A 195 -13.78 -1.97 -7.91
N GLY A 196 -13.55 -1.13 -6.90
CA GLY A 196 -12.84 0.15 -7.04
C GLY A 196 -13.68 1.25 -7.69
N TRP A 197 -13.02 2.16 -8.40
CA TRP A 197 -13.68 3.20 -9.20
C TRP A 197 -13.89 2.67 -10.62
N SER A 198 -14.71 1.63 -10.76
CA SER A 198 -15.01 1.04 -12.06
C SER A 198 -16.25 1.70 -12.70
N GLY A 199 -16.04 2.34 -13.85
CA GLY A 199 -17.08 2.91 -14.70
C GLY A 199 -17.73 1.91 -15.67
N TYR A 200 -17.47 0.60 -15.56
CA TYR A 200 -17.88 -0.37 -16.58
C TYR A 200 -18.50 -1.64 -16.00
N ARG A 201 -19.71 -1.51 -15.43
CA ARG A 201 -20.71 -2.60 -15.42
C ARG A 201 -22.12 -2.02 -15.34
N GLY A 202 -22.62 -1.56 -16.48
CA GLY A 202 -24.05 -1.26 -16.67
C GLY A 202 -24.35 0.21 -16.94
N GLY A 203 -24.13 0.67 -18.18
CA GLY A 203 -24.93 1.73 -18.81
C GLY A 203 -24.97 3.13 -18.18
N GLY A 204 -24.13 3.44 -17.21
CA GLY A 204 -24.05 4.74 -16.55
C GLY A 204 -22.76 5.49 -16.90
N ARG A 205 -22.85 6.79 -17.10
CA ARG A 205 -21.74 7.72 -17.37
C ARG A 205 -20.81 7.87 -16.14
N GLY A 206 -20.12 6.82 -15.73
CA GLY A 206 -19.10 6.87 -14.65
C GLY A 206 -17.70 6.92 -15.26
N ARG A 207 -16.87 7.88 -14.85
CA ARG A 207 -15.44 7.89 -15.20
C ARG A 207 -14.70 6.91 -14.30
N GLY A 208 -13.94 5.98 -14.87
CA GLY A 208 -13.07 5.13 -14.08
C GLY A 208 -11.86 5.94 -13.57
N LEU A 209 -11.19 5.48 -12.51
CA LEU A 209 -9.97 6.16 -11.99
C LEU A 209 -8.90 6.37 -13.07
N ARG A 210 -8.91 5.53 -14.10
CA ARG A 210 -8.00 5.55 -15.24
C ARG A 210 -8.34 6.62 -16.29
N ASP A 211 -9.60 7.03 -16.37
CA ASP A 211 -10.07 8.07 -17.29
C ASP A 211 -10.02 9.46 -16.64
N VAL A 212 -9.47 9.52 -15.42
CA VAL A 212 -9.30 10.75 -14.67
C VAL A 212 -8.13 11.51 -15.23
N ARG A 213 -8.41 12.76 -15.63
CA ARG A 213 -7.39 13.78 -15.86
C ARG A 213 -7.15 14.51 -14.55
N PHE A 214 -5.96 14.37 -13.99
CA PHE A 214 -5.61 15.06 -12.75
C PHE A 214 -5.38 16.55 -13.02
N ALA A 215 -5.52 17.37 -11.98
CA ALA A 215 -5.36 18.82 -12.08
C ALA A 215 -3.97 19.27 -12.59
N TYR A 216 -2.98 18.37 -12.55
CA TYR A 216 -1.62 18.60 -13.01
C TYR A 216 -1.36 18.08 -14.45
N ASP A 217 -2.30 17.36 -15.06
CA ASP A 217 -2.22 16.91 -16.47
C ASP A 217 -2.63 18.01 -17.47
N ASP A 218 -2.76 19.27 -17.01
CA ASP A 218 -3.03 20.45 -17.84
C ASP A 218 -1.71 21.18 -18.11
N ASP A 219 -0.86 20.56 -18.94
CA ASP A 219 0.25 21.24 -19.59
C ASP A 219 -0.32 22.17 -20.68
N SER A 220 -0.83 23.34 -20.29
CA SER A 220 -0.87 24.48 -21.20
C SER A 220 0.54 25.05 -21.36
N VAL A 221 1.33 24.41 -22.22
CA VAL A 221 2.47 25.01 -22.94
C VAL A 221 2.20 24.95 -24.43
#